data_AF-A0A541CGP2-F1
#
_entry.id   AF-A0A541CGP2-F1
#
_cell.length_a   1.000
_cell.length_b   1.000
_cell.length_c   1.000
_cell.angle_alpha   90.00
_cell.angle_beta   90.00
_cell.angle_gamma   90.00
#
_symmetry.space_group_name_H-M   'P 1'
#
loop_
_entity.id
_entity.type
_entity.pdbx_description
1 polymer ?
#
loop_
_entity_poly.entity_id
_entity_poly.type
_entity_poly.pdbx_seq_one_letter_code
_entity_poly.pdbx_strand_id
1 'polypeptide(L)'
;MSWFLRLTRFASAHMVYAQHAQNSCGMACMMMVNFKMKKGLMLAGMAAGSAVSVVPIIGSYVGATLSKAAFDAAVKTEKQVYAEYTKVTGSPYDGSQYSDAMKFPAVLGNLGLGNWECANAGETGFAKAAKNATDNGAPVIGHVVWNGGGAHFVVIDEFHAGYGCVCDPWDGHVHVTRMKDGASVAYNADDTPVGWDIGGKRNDYPKGSVGKFSGWIVRRK
;
A
#
# COMPACT_ATOMS: atom_id res chain seq x y z
N MET A 1 5.71 -0.89 17.02
CA MET A 1 4.79 -1.42 15.98
C MET A 1 4.58 -0.32 14.96
N SER A 2 4.62 -0.66 13.67
CA SER A 2 4.54 0.32 12.57
C SER A 2 3.34 0.08 11.66
N TRP A 3 2.47 -0.87 12.00
CA TRP A 3 1.23 -1.13 11.28
C TRP A 3 0.07 -0.40 11.94
N PHE A 4 -0.75 0.25 11.13
CA PHE A 4 -1.92 1.00 11.55
C PHE A 4 -3.15 0.50 10.80
N LEU A 5 -4.26 0.35 11.50
CA LEU A 5 -5.58 0.15 10.90
C LEU A 5 -6.22 1.53 10.70
N ARG A 6 -6.62 1.85 9.48
CA ARG A 6 -7.28 3.12 9.14
C ARG A 6 -8.66 2.88 8.58
N LEU A 7 -9.60 3.69 9.01
CA LEU A 7 -10.94 3.72 8.46
C LEU A 7 -11.09 4.99 7.62
N THR A 8 -11.78 4.89 6.49
CA THR A 8 -12.13 6.08 5.69
C THR A 8 -13.58 6.48 5.94
N ARG A 9 -13.95 7.67 5.47
CA ARG A 9 -15.35 8.14 5.44
C ARG A 9 -16.29 7.25 4.61
N PHE A 10 -15.75 6.30 3.83
CA PHE A 10 -16.51 5.33 3.05
C PHE A 10 -16.71 4.01 3.79
N ALA A 11 -16.38 3.96 5.10
CA ALA A 11 -16.41 2.76 5.93
C ALA A 11 -15.49 1.62 5.42
N SER A 12 -14.48 1.95 4.62
CA SER A 12 -13.44 1.01 4.20
C SER A 12 -12.28 0.97 5.21
N ALA A 13 -11.64 -0.20 5.33
CA ALA A 13 -10.59 -0.46 6.30
C ALA A 13 -9.25 -0.78 5.63
N HIS A 14 -8.21 -0.02 5.97
CA HIS A 14 -6.90 -0.07 5.33
C HIS A 14 -5.81 -0.38 6.35
N MET A 15 -4.96 -1.35 6.03
CA MET A 15 -3.72 -1.57 6.77
C MET A 15 -2.61 -0.71 6.15
N VAL A 16 -2.04 0.18 6.94
CA VAL A 16 -0.97 1.11 6.54
C VAL A 16 0.28 0.80 7.34
N TYR A 17 1.43 0.73 6.66
CA TYR A 17 2.72 0.54 7.31
C TYR A 17 3.50 1.84 7.32
N ALA A 18 3.81 2.37 8.51
CA ALA A 18 4.68 3.53 8.64
C ALA A 18 6.14 3.15 8.45
N GLN A 19 6.84 3.97 7.68
CA GLN A 19 8.24 3.84 7.42
C GLN A 19 9.07 4.09 8.68
N HIS A 20 10.15 3.32 8.84
CA HIS A 20 11.03 3.43 10.01
C HIS A 20 12.13 4.46 9.84
N ALA A 21 12.68 4.56 8.63
CA ALA A 21 13.70 5.53 8.29
C ALA A 21 13.17 6.52 7.27
N GLN A 22 13.74 7.73 7.27
CA GLN A 22 13.33 8.84 6.40
C GLN A 22 13.25 8.45 4.91
N ASN A 23 14.12 7.56 4.44
CA ASN A 23 14.25 7.21 3.02
C ASN A 23 13.60 5.86 2.65
N SER A 24 12.70 5.32 3.48
CA SER A 24 12.21 3.93 3.35
C SER A 24 10.77 3.78 2.83
N CYS A 25 10.16 4.85 2.30
CA CYS A 25 8.77 4.86 1.82
C CYS A 25 8.49 3.77 0.77
N GLY A 26 9.40 3.54 -0.18
CA GLY A 26 9.23 2.52 -1.21
C GLY A 26 9.15 1.10 -0.64
N MET A 27 9.92 0.79 0.39
CA MET A 27 9.88 -0.53 1.04
C MET A 27 8.66 -0.69 1.93
N ALA A 28 8.28 0.36 2.65
CA ALA A 28 7.02 0.39 3.37
C ALA A 28 5.84 0.12 2.41
N CYS A 29 5.88 0.69 1.20
CA CYS A 29 4.91 0.38 0.15
C CYS A 29 4.96 -1.10 -0.28
N MET A 30 6.13 -1.69 -0.49
CA MET A 30 6.24 -3.12 -0.81
C MET A 30 5.68 -4.02 0.30
N MET A 31 5.91 -3.67 1.57
CA MET A 31 5.34 -4.39 2.71
C MET A 31 3.81 -4.33 2.71
N MET A 32 3.25 -3.13 2.48
CA MET A 32 1.81 -2.93 2.32
C MET A 32 1.23 -3.75 1.16
N VAL A 33 1.86 -3.71 -0.02
CA VAL A 33 1.41 -4.49 -1.19
C VAL A 33 1.46 -5.99 -0.88
N ASN A 34 2.57 -6.50 -0.34
CA ASN A 34 2.72 -7.90 0.00
C ASN A 34 1.65 -8.37 1.01
N PHE A 35 1.39 -7.56 2.04
CA PHE A 35 0.33 -7.83 3.01
C PHE A 35 -1.05 -7.87 2.35
N LYS A 36 -1.41 -6.83 1.58
CA LYS A 36 -2.75 -6.70 0.98
C LYS A 36 -3.03 -7.82 -0.01
N MET A 37 -2.06 -8.16 -0.86
CA MET A 37 -2.17 -9.26 -1.82
C MET A 37 -2.32 -10.61 -1.13
N LYS A 38 -1.50 -10.90 -0.11
CA LYS A 38 -1.59 -12.17 0.63
C LYS A 38 -2.84 -12.27 1.48
N LYS A 39 -3.33 -11.16 2.07
CA LYS A 39 -4.61 -11.14 2.79
C LYS A 39 -5.78 -11.46 1.86
N GLY A 40 -5.81 -10.88 0.65
CA GLY A 40 -6.81 -11.22 -0.36
C GLY A 40 -6.80 -12.72 -0.70
N LEU A 41 -5.62 -13.30 -0.86
CA LEU A 41 -5.45 -14.74 -1.08
C LEU A 41 -5.90 -15.58 0.12
N MET A 42 -5.60 -15.15 1.35
CA MET A 42 -6.06 -15.83 2.57
C MET A 42 -7.59 -15.78 2.71
N LEU A 43 -8.21 -14.63 2.44
CA LEU A 43 -9.66 -14.49 2.47
C LEU A 43 -10.32 -15.33 1.37
N ALA A 44 -9.77 -15.32 0.15
CA ALA A 44 -10.24 -16.14 -0.95
C ALA A 44 -10.08 -17.65 -0.66
N GLY A 45 -8.96 -18.07 -0.08
CA GLY A 45 -8.72 -19.45 0.34
C GLY A 45 -9.67 -19.89 1.46
N MET A 46 -10.03 -18.98 2.37
CA MET A 46 -11.02 -19.26 3.41
C MET A 46 -12.46 -19.29 2.90
N ALA A 47 -12.80 -18.45 1.92
CA ALA A 47 -14.09 -18.54 1.22
C ALA A 47 -14.20 -19.84 0.39
N ALA A 48 -13.10 -20.27 -0.23
CA ALA A 48 -13.03 -21.55 -0.93
C ALA A 48 -13.12 -22.74 0.05
N GLY A 49 -12.49 -22.64 1.23
CA GLY A 49 -12.55 -23.67 2.27
C GLY A 49 -13.88 -23.71 3.04
N SER A 50 -14.56 -22.58 3.22
CA SER A 50 -15.89 -22.53 3.86
C SER A 50 -16.99 -23.14 3.00
N ALA A 51 -16.82 -23.14 1.67
CA ALA A 51 -17.70 -23.88 0.76
C ALA A 51 -17.62 -25.41 0.93
N VAL A 52 -16.59 -25.93 1.61
CA VAL A 52 -16.37 -27.37 1.86
C VAL A 52 -16.68 -27.76 3.32
N SER A 53 -16.91 -26.78 4.20
CA SER A 53 -17.19 -27.02 5.62
C SER A 53 -18.69 -26.94 5.92
N VAL A 54 -19.32 -28.09 6.16
CA VAL A 54 -20.75 -28.22 6.54
C VAL A 54 -21.09 -27.77 7.97
N VAL A 55 -20.18 -27.04 8.64
CA VAL A 55 -20.36 -26.57 10.03
C VAL A 55 -20.39 -25.03 10.05
N PRO A 56 -21.44 -24.40 10.62
CA PRO A 56 -21.58 -22.95 10.63
C PRO A 56 -20.50 -22.32 11.50
N ILE A 57 -19.64 -21.49 10.89
CA ILE A 57 -18.63 -20.75 11.61
C ILE A 57 -19.19 -19.37 11.97
N ILE A 58 -19.38 -19.12 13.27
CA ILE A 58 -19.89 -17.85 13.81
C ILE A 58 -18.86 -16.73 13.58
N GLY A 59 -19.28 -15.67 12.88
CA GLY A 59 -18.44 -14.67 12.20
C GLY A 59 -17.51 -13.79 13.05
N SER A 60 -17.56 -13.84 14.38
CA SER A 60 -16.66 -13.05 15.24
C SER A 60 -15.32 -13.75 15.52
N TYR A 61 -15.31 -15.09 15.63
CA TYR A 61 -14.11 -15.85 15.93
C TYR A 61 -13.17 -15.89 14.71
N VAL A 62 -13.74 -16.03 13.51
CA VAL A 62 -12.98 -15.94 12.24
C VAL A 62 -12.34 -14.57 12.07
N GLY A 63 -13.08 -13.49 12.34
CA GLY A 63 -12.56 -12.12 12.18
C GLY A 63 -11.35 -11.84 13.08
N ALA A 64 -11.39 -12.29 14.34
CA ALA A 64 -10.29 -12.09 15.29
C ALA A 64 -9.06 -12.96 14.97
N THR A 65 -9.27 -14.25 14.62
CA THR A 65 -8.18 -15.16 14.26
C THR A 65 -7.55 -14.80 12.91
N LEU A 66 -8.35 -14.37 11.93
CA LEU A 66 -7.86 -13.87 10.64
C LEU A 66 -7.09 -12.58 10.79
N SER A 67 -7.59 -11.66 11.63
CA SER A 67 -6.89 -10.42 11.94
C SER A 67 -5.55 -10.74 12.61
N LYS A 68 -5.53 -11.58 13.64
CA LYS A 68 -4.30 -11.99 14.32
C LYS A 68 -3.31 -12.70 13.39
N ALA A 69 -3.77 -13.62 12.55
CA ALA A 69 -2.93 -14.31 11.57
C ALA A 69 -2.42 -13.36 10.47
N ALA A 70 -3.23 -12.40 10.03
CA ALA A 70 -2.81 -11.36 9.11
C ALA A 70 -1.76 -10.46 9.76
N PHE A 71 -1.97 -10.00 11.00
CA PHE A 71 -0.99 -9.22 11.76
C PHE A 71 0.32 -10.00 11.97
N ASP A 72 0.26 -11.27 12.37
CA ASP A 72 1.43 -12.13 12.54
C ASP A 72 2.17 -12.38 11.22
N ALA A 73 1.45 -12.52 10.10
CA ALA A 73 2.03 -12.62 8.77
C ALA A 73 2.67 -11.29 8.33
N ALA A 74 2.03 -10.15 8.61
CA ALA A 74 2.57 -8.82 8.31
C ALA A 74 3.93 -8.61 8.97
N VAL A 75 4.02 -8.91 10.27
CA VAL A 75 5.26 -8.77 11.06
C VAL A 75 6.38 -9.71 10.57
N LYS A 76 6.05 -10.94 10.12
CA LYS A 76 7.06 -11.88 9.61
C LYS A 76 7.57 -11.55 8.21
N THR A 77 6.90 -10.66 7.48
CA THR A 77 7.22 -10.40 6.05
C THR A 77 8.29 -9.34 5.81
N GLU A 78 8.61 -8.48 6.78
CA GLU A 78 9.55 -7.37 6.58
C GLU A 78 10.95 -7.85 6.17
N LYS A 79 11.50 -8.82 6.93
CA LYS A 79 12.81 -9.42 6.62
C LYS A 79 12.84 -10.11 5.26
N GLN A 80 11.73 -10.75 4.88
CA GLN A 80 11.63 -11.39 3.58
C GLN A 80 11.65 -10.36 2.45
N VAL A 81 10.91 -9.26 2.59
CA VAL A 81 10.87 -8.17 1.60
C VAL A 81 12.26 -7.55 1.42
N TYR A 82 12.99 -7.28 2.51
CA TYR A 82 14.36 -6.78 2.43
C TYR A 82 15.32 -7.78 1.81
N ALA A 83 15.23 -9.07 2.19
CA ALA A 83 16.06 -10.11 1.60
C ALA A 83 15.85 -10.24 0.09
N GLU A 84 14.60 -10.22 -0.38
CA GLU A 84 14.31 -10.25 -1.81
C GLU A 84 14.77 -8.98 -2.52
N TYR A 85 14.63 -7.81 -1.91
CA TYR A 85 15.17 -6.58 -2.47
C TYR A 85 16.70 -6.61 -2.59
N THR A 86 17.41 -7.07 -1.56
CA THR A 86 18.86 -7.29 -1.60
C THR A 86 19.28 -8.26 -2.71
N LYS A 87 18.52 -9.34 -2.93
CA LYS A 87 18.79 -10.27 -4.04
C LYS A 87 18.64 -9.59 -5.40
N VAL A 88 17.60 -8.78 -5.59
CA VAL A 88 17.33 -8.10 -6.86
C VAL A 88 18.33 -6.96 -7.13
N THR A 89 18.77 -6.24 -6.11
CA THR A 89 19.73 -5.13 -6.27
C THR A 89 21.19 -5.56 -6.22
N GLY A 90 21.47 -6.75 -5.67
CA GLY A 90 22.82 -7.23 -5.40
C GLY A 90 23.52 -6.47 -4.25
N SER A 91 22.80 -5.61 -3.52
CA SER A 91 23.34 -4.80 -2.44
C SER A 91 22.56 -5.03 -1.14
N PRO A 92 23.25 -5.21 0.01
CA PRO A 92 22.58 -5.33 1.30
C PRO A 92 21.66 -4.12 1.53
N TYR A 93 20.44 -4.41 1.96
CA TYR A 93 19.42 -3.39 2.22
C TYR A 93 18.81 -3.66 3.59
N ASP A 94 18.79 -2.64 4.44
CA ASP A 94 18.37 -2.73 5.84
C ASP A 94 17.19 -1.81 6.18
N GLY A 95 16.61 -1.14 5.19
CA GLY A 95 15.53 -0.18 5.39
C GLY A 95 15.98 1.25 5.69
N SER A 96 17.27 1.59 5.61
CA SER A 96 17.76 2.95 5.89
C SER A 96 17.92 3.85 4.65
N GLN A 97 17.87 3.26 3.45
CA GLN A 97 18.24 3.93 2.19
C GLN A 97 17.07 4.07 1.23
N TYR A 98 17.20 4.99 0.26
CA TYR A 98 16.27 5.09 -0.86
C TYR A 98 16.19 3.76 -1.62
N SER A 99 15.04 3.55 -2.24
CA SER A 99 14.77 2.36 -3.03
C SER A 99 14.37 2.73 -4.45
N ASP A 100 14.71 1.87 -5.40
CA ASP A 100 14.48 2.06 -6.82
C ASP A 100 13.22 1.31 -7.24
N ALA A 101 12.19 2.06 -7.63
CA ALA A 101 10.90 1.52 -8.06
C ALA A 101 11.01 0.60 -9.28
N MET A 102 12.05 0.74 -10.11
CA MET A 102 12.31 -0.16 -11.23
C MET A 102 12.62 -1.60 -10.77
N LYS A 103 13.05 -1.78 -9.53
CA LYS A 103 13.36 -3.08 -8.93
C LYS A 103 12.13 -3.74 -8.28
N PHE A 104 11.10 -2.97 -7.93
CA PHE A 104 9.93 -3.48 -7.21
C PHE A 104 9.20 -4.59 -7.95
N PRO A 105 9.00 -4.54 -9.29
CA PRO A 105 8.33 -5.62 -10.00
C PRO A 105 8.98 -6.99 -9.83
N ALA A 106 10.31 -7.05 -9.89
CA ALA A 106 11.06 -8.29 -9.71
C ALA A 106 10.94 -8.81 -8.27
N VAL A 107 10.99 -7.91 -7.28
CA VAL A 107 10.82 -8.28 -5.87
C VAL A 107 9.41 -8.82 -5.61
N LEU A 108 8.37 -8.15 -6.11
CA LEU A 108 6.99 -8.61 -5.97
C LEU A 108 6.76 -9.96 -6.68
N GLY A 109 7.41 -10.18 -7.83
CA GLY A 109 7.45 -11.47 -8.51
C GLY A 109 8.09 -12.57 -7.66
N ASN A 110 9.28 -12.33 -7.10
CA ASN A 110 9.97 -13.27 -6.20
C ASN A 110 9.16 -13.60 -4.94
N LEU A 111 8.34 -12.65 -4.46
CA LEU A 111 7.44 -12.86 -3.33
C LEU A 111 6.18 -13.69 -3.69
N GLY A 112 6.05 -14.11 -4.95
CA GLY A 112 4.95 -14.94 -5.46
C GLY A 112 3.67 -14.16 -5.75
N LEU A 113 3.76 -12.84 -5.97
CA LEU A 113 2.58 -11.96 -6.10
C LEU A 113 2.14 -11.74 -7.56
N GLY A 114 2.64 -12.57 -8.48
CA GLY A 114 2.36 -12.49 -9.91
C GLY A 114 3.26 -11.51 -10.66
N ASN A 115 2.83 -11.10 -11.84
CA ASN A 115 3.61 -10.23 -12.74
C ASN A 115 3.28 -8.76 -12.50
N TRP A 116 4.31 -7.97 -12.26
CA TRP A 116 4.20 -6.53 -12.00
C TRP A 116 5.01 -5.74 -13.03
N GLU A 117 4.76 -4.45 -13.10
CA GLU A 117 5.53 -3.50 -13.90
C GLU A 117 5.69 -2.17 -13.17
N CYS A 118 6.81 -1.48 -13.44
CA CYS A 118 6.97 -0.06 -13.14
C CYS A 118 6.83 0.68 -14.48
N ALA A 119 5.76 1.44 -14.62
CA ALA A 119 5.41 2.11 -15.87
C ALA A 119 5.13 3.59 -15.61
N ASN A 120 5.35 4.41 -16.64
CA ASN A 120 4.89 5.79 -16.62
C ASN A 120 3.59 5.90 -17.41
N ALA A 121 2.47 6.05 -16.69
CA ALA A 121 1.15 6.25 -17.29
C ALA A 121 0.91 7.72 -17.70
N GLY A 122 1.87 8.61 -17.44
CA GLY A 122 1.69 10.06 -17.52
C GLY A 122 0.85 10.61 -16.37
N GLU A 123 1.04 11.88 -16.03
CA GLU A 123 0.30 12.51 -14.92
C GLU A 123 -1.22 12.40 -15.11
N THR A 124 -1.72 12.57 -16.33
CA THR A 124 -3.15 12.52 -16.67
C THR A 124 -3.70 11.10 -16.82
N GLY A 125 -2.84 10.11 -17.06
CA GLY A 125 -3.21 8.69 -17.17
C GLY A 125 -3.12 7.94 -15.84
N PHE A 126 -2.48 8.53 -14.82
CA PHE A 126 -2.25 7.89 -13.51
C PHE A 126 -3.55 7.42 -12.84
N ALA A 127 -4.56 8.30 -12.73
CA ALA A 127 -5.83 7.98 -12.06
C ALA A 127 -6.50 6.74 -12.66
N LYS A 128 -6.62 6.71 -14.00
CA LYS A 128 -7.20 5.58 -14.73
C LYS A 128 -6.38 4.30 -14.55
N ALA A 129 -5.06 4.40 -14.61
CA ALA A 129 -4.16 3.26 -14.42
C ALA A 129 -4.28 2.66 -13.02
N ALA A 130 -4.33 3.49 -11.98
CA ALA A 130 -4.51 3.07 -10.60
C ALA A 130 -5.89 2.48 -10.35
N LYS A 131 -6.95 3.09 -10.90
CA LYS A 131 -8.31 2.58 -10.80
C LYS A 131 -8.44 1.19 -11.46
N ASN A 132 -7.95 1.04 -12.68
CA ASN A 132 -8.02 -0.25 -13.37
C ASN A 132 -7.30 -1.38 -12.61
N ALA A 133 -6.14 -1.08 -12.02
CA ALA A 133 -5.38 -2.07 -11.25
C ALA A 133 -6.12 -2.48 -9.97
N THR A 134 -6.69 -1.52 -9.24
CA THR A 134 -7.45 -1.76 -8.01
C THR A 134 -8.79 -2.44 -8.27
N ASP A 135 -9.50 -2.09 -9.35
CA ASP A 135 -10.70 -2.82 -9.81
C ASP A 135 -10.37 -4.30 -10.13
N ASN A 136 -9.16 -4.57 -10.63
CA ASN A 136 -8.65 -5.94 -10.86
C ASN A 136 -8.11 -6.63 -9.58
N GLY A 137 -8.36 -6.04 -8.41
CA GLY A 137 -8.02 -6.60 -7.11
C GLY A 137 -6.55 -6.47 -6.71
N ALA A 138 -5.78 -5.58 -7.35
CA ALA A 138 -4.37 -5.34 -7.00
C ALA A 138 -4.13 -3.88 -6.58
N PRO A 139 -3.47 -3.63 -5.44
CA PRO A 139 -3.03 -2.29 -5.09
C PRO A 139 -1.92 -1.82 -6.03
N VAL A 140 -1.65 -0.52 -6.04
CA VAL A 140 -0.57 0.09 -6.82
C VAL A 140 0.34 0.90 -5.91
N ILE A 141 1.60 1.04 -6.29
CA ILE A 141 2.53 1.99 -5.67
C ILE A 141 2.60 3.21 -6.59
N GLY A 142 2.17 4.36 -6.08
CA GLY A 142 2.23 5.64 -6.78
C GLY A 142 3.45 6.45 -6.37
N HIS A 143 3.99 7.21 -7.32
CA HIS A 143 5.09 8.15 -7.08
C HIS A 143 4.54 9.58 -7.00
N VAL A 144 4.72 10.21 -5.83
CA VAL A 144 4.38 11.60 -5.56
C VAL A 144 5.64 12.44 -5.63
N VAL A 145 5.55 13.58 -6.31
CA VAL A 145 6.58 14.62 -6.30
C VAL A 145 6.06 15.84 -5.55
N TRP A 146 6.84 16.34 -4.60
CA TRP A 146 6.47 17.49 -3.79
C TRP A 146 6.76 18.80 -4.52
N ASN A 147 5.93 19.82 -4.30
CA ASN A 147 6.16 21.14 -4.89
C ASN A 147 7.46 21.78 -4.39
N GLY A 148 7.87 21.50 -3.15
CA GLY A 148 9.13 21.94 -2.55
C GLY A 148 10.35 21.10 -2.94
N GLY A 149 10.19 20.11 -3.82
CA GLY A 149 11.24 19.16 -4.19
C GLY A 149 11.27 17.89 -3.33
N GLY A 150 11.91 16.86 -3.87
CA GLY A 150 11.87 15.51 -3.30
C GLY A 150 10.70 14.68 -3.83
N ALA A 151 10.72 13.41 -3.47
CA ALA A 151 9.76 12.42 -3.94
C ALA A 151 9.34 11.49 -2.81
N HIS A 152 8.19 10.86 -3.00
CA HIS A 152 7.58 9.97 -2.03
C HIS A 152 6.83 8.84 -2.73
N PHE A 153 6.82 7.67 -2.10
CA PHE A 153 6.02 6.54 -2.57
C PHE A 153 4.86 6.31 -1.61
N VAL A 154 3.68 6.08 -2.20
CA VAL A 154 2.44 5.78 -1.48
C VAL A 154 1.77 4.57 -2.10
N VAL A 155 0.88 3.91 -1.37
CA VAL A 155 0.08 2.80 -1.90
C VAL A 155 -1.35 3.25 -2.12
N ILE A 156 -1.93 2.95 -3.28
CA ILE A 156 -3.37 3.09 -3.50
C ILE A 156 -3.95 1.68 -3.58
N ASP A 157 -4.86 1.36 -2.67
CA ASP A 157 -5.41 0.01 -2.54
C ASP A 157 -6.89 -0.11 -2.86
N GLU A 158 -7.61 1.01 -2.91
CA GLU A 158 -9.04 1.02 -3.18
C GLU A 158 -9.48 2.34 -3.81
N PHE A 159 -10.61 2.31 -4.53
CA PHE A 159 -11.27 3.48 -5.07
C PHE A 159 -12.74 3.53 -4.65
N HIS A 160 -13.21 4.70 -4.22
CA HIS A 160 -14.60 4.97 -3.86
C HIS A 160 -15.08 6.26 -4.52
N ALA A 161 -16.12 6.18 -5.35
CA ALA A 161 -16.80 7.36 -5.92
C ALA A 161 -15.86 8.44 -6.53
N GLY A 162 -14.80 8.02 -7.24
CA GLY A 162 -13.80 8.93 -7.85
C GLY A 162 -12.72 9.43 -6.89
N TYR A 163 -12.57 8.80 -5.72
CA TYR A 163 -11.49 9.02 -4.78
C TYR A 163 -10.63 7.76 -4.65
N GLY A 164 -9.32 7.90 -4.70
CA GLY A 164 -8.38 6.84 -4.35
C GLY A 164 -8.03 6.90 -2.86
N CYS A 165 -7.97 5.74 -2.22
CA CYS A 165 -7.50 5.60 -0.84
C CYS A 165 -5.98 5.45 -0.83
N VAL A 166 -5.28 6.54 -0.52
CA VAL A 166 -3.82 6.63 -0.54
C VAL A 166 -3.25 6.30 0.84
N CYS A 167 -2.74 5.09 1.01
CA CYS A 167 -1.99 4.66 2.19
C CYS A 167 -0.57 5.26 2.16
N ASP A 168 -0.31 6.22 3.05
CA ASP A 168 0.94 6.95 3.14
C ASP A 168 1.86 6.37 4.23
N PRO A 169 3.07 5.93 3.88
CA PRO A 169 4.00 5.36 4.85
C PRO A 169 4.71 6.40 5.72
N TRP A 170 4.75 7.69 5.37
CA TRP A 170 5.40 8.69 6.22
C TRP A 170 4.63 8.87 7.53
N ASP A 171 3.35 9.17 7.43
CA ASP A 171 2.49 9.47 8.58
C ASP A 171 1.68 8.26 9.05
N GLY A 172 1.79 7.13 8.33
CA GLY A 172 1.06 5.90 8.64
C GLY A 172 -0.45 6.08 8.47
N HIS A 173 -0.90 6.95 7.57
CA HIS A 173 -2.31 7.31 7.39
C HIS A 173 -2.88 6.88 6.03
N VAL A 174 -4.20 7.06 5.88
CA VAL A 174 -4.89 6.94 4.59
C VAL A 174 -5.46 8.30 4.20
N HIS A 175 -5.06 8.83 3.04
CA HIS A 175 -5.60 10.06 2.48
C HIS A 175 -6.63 9.71 1.41
N VAL A 176 -7.79 10.36 1.46
CA VAL A 176 -8.86 10.15 0.49
C VAL A 176 -8.71 11.20 -0.61
N THR A 177 -7.91 10.87 -1.62
CA THR A 177 -7.52 11.82 -2.67
C THR A 177 -8.46 11.73 -3.86
N ARG A 178 -8.99 12.87 -4.31
CA ARG A 178 -9.82 12.91 -5.52
C ARG A 178 -8.96 12.58 -6.75
N MET A 179 -9.40 11.61 -7.53
CA MET A 179 -8.68 11.14 -8.73
C MET A 179 -9.65 11.16 -9.92
N LYS A 180 -9.42 12.10 -10.84
CA LYS A 180 -10.23 12.25 -12.05
C LYS A 180 -9.44 11.77 -13.26
N ASP A 181 -10.04 10.87 -14.03
CA ASP A 181 -9.47 10.40 -15.29
C ASP A 181 -9.16 11.56 -16.25
N GLY A 182 -7.98 11.51 -16.86
CA GLY A 182 -7.51 12.52 -17.81
C GLY A 182 -7.01 13.81 -17.16
N ALA A 183 -6.96 13.91 -15.83
CA ALA A 183 -6.41 15.04 -15.10
C ALA A 183 -5.22 14.63 -14.24
N SER A 184 -4.27 15.55 -14.05
CA SER A 184 -3.19 15.36 -13.06
C SER A 184 -3.80 15.27 -11.66
N VAL A 185 -3.25 14.38 -10.82
CA VAL A 185 -3.76 14.13 -9.47
C VAL A 185 -2.90 14.91 -8.47
N ALA A 186 -3.50 15.93 -7.85
CA ALA A 186 -2.88 16.64 -6.74
C ALA A 186 -2.86 15.75 -5.48
N TYR A 187 -1.83 15.89 -4.67
CA TYR A 187 -1.70 15.23 -3.38
C TYR A 187 -1.52 16.27 -2.28
N ASN A 188 -2.31 16.15 -1.21
CA ASN A 188 -2.22 17.00 -0.04
C ASN A 188 -2.12 16.12 1.20
N ALA A 189 -0.95 16.10 1.83
CA ALA A 189 -0.70 15.29 3.01
C ALA A 189 -1.34 15.87 4.28
N ASP A 190 -1.79 17.12 4.26
CA ASP A 190 -2.51 17.73 5.38
C ASP A 190 -3.96 17.21 5.49
N ASP A 191 -4.50 16.59 4.43
CA ASP A 191 -5.89 16.12 4.39
C ASP A 191 -6.02 14.81 5.18
N THR A 192 -6.41 14.92 6.45
CA THR A 192 -6.52 13.80 7.39
C THR A 192 -7.98 13.43 7.67
N PRO A 193 -8.50 12.33 7.12
CA PRO A 193 -9.75 11.74 7.59
C PRO A 193 -9.60 11.12 8.99
N VAL A 194 -10.72 10.84 9.66
CA VAL A 194 -10.75 10.27 11.02
C VAL A 194 -10.22 8.83 11.03
N GLY A 195 -9.03 8.62 11.58
CA GLY A 195 -8.43 7.30 11.80
C GLY A 195 -8.41 6.91 13.29
N TRP A 196 -8.43 5.60 13.57
CA TRP A 196 -8.17 5.06 14.91
C TRP A 196 -6.75 4.52 14.96
N ASP A 197 -5.95 4.95 15.92
CA ASP A 197 -4.58 4.48 16.13
C ASP A 197 -4.57 3.31 17.11
N ILE A 198 -4.11 2.14 16.67
CA ILE A 198 -3.76 1.03 17.58
C ILE A 198 -2.24 0.90 17.62
N GLY A 199 -1.60 1.82 18.35
CA GLY A 199 -0.16 1.82 18.65
C GLY A 199 0.78 2.26 17.50
N GLY A 200 1.98 2.72 17.87
CA GLY A 200 3.01 3.19 16.93
C GLY A 200 3.32 4.69 17.05
N LYS A 201 4.49 5.12 16.58
CA LYS A 201 4.83 6.55 16.41
C LYS A 201 4.54 6.93 14.97
N ARG A 202 3.82 8.04 14.77
CA ARG A 202 3.58 8.63 13.46
C ARG A 202 4.57 9.76 13.23
N ASN A 203 4.91 10.01 11.97
CA ASN A 203 5.52 11.29 11.61
C ASN A 203 4.41 12.25 11.20
N ASP A 204 4.60 13.53 11.48
CA ASP A 204 3.70 14.57 10.99
C ASP A 204 4.34 15.23 9.75
N TYR A 205 3.48 15.57 8.80
CA TYR A 205 3.90 16.43 7.70
C TYR A 205 3.94 17.89 8.16
N PRO A 206 4.92 18.69 7.69
CA PRO A 206 4.84 20.13 7.81
C PRO A 206 3.58 20.65 7.12
N LYS A 207 2.89 21.62 7.73
CA LYS A 207 1.71 22.26 7.13
C LYS A 207 2.02 22.78 5.73
N GLY A 208 1.14 22.50 4.78
CA GLY A 208 1.27 22.86 3.37
C GLY A 208 2.07 21.83 2.57
N SER A 209 2.18 20.58 3.03
CA SER A 209 2.85 19.50 2.30
C SER A 209 1.98 19.05 1.11
N VAL A 210 2.12 19.78 0.01
CA VAL A 210 1.40 19.55 -1.24
C VAL A 210 2.33 19.12 -2.38
N GLY A 211 1.81 18.23 -3.21
CA GLY A 211 2.51 17.67 -4.36
C GLY A 211 1.54 17.16 -5.40
N LYS A 212 2.03 16.29 -6.27
CA LYS A 212 1.22 15.62 -7.29
C LYS A 212 1.79 14.25 -7.63
N PHE A 213 0.94 13.38 -8.15
CA PHE A 213 1.40 12.13 -8.73
C PHE A 213 2.10 12.38 -10.05
N SER A 214 3.31 11.84 -10.21
CA SER A 214 4.16 12.12 -11.37
C SER A 214 3.80 11.31 -12.62
N GLY A 215 2.85 10.37 -12.53
CA GLY A 215 2.54 9.40 -13.57
C GLY A 215 3.28 8.06 -13.46
N TRP A 216 4.36 7.99 -12.68
CA TRP A 216 5.04 6.73 -12.38
C TRP A 216 4.19 5.88 -11.43
N ILE A 217 3.98 4.62 -11.82
CA ILE A 217 3.13 3.66 -11.12
C ILE A 217 3.76 2.27 -11.17
N VAL A 218 3.81 1.60 -10.02
CA VAL A 218 4.05 0.16 -9.97
C VAL A 218 2.71 -0.54 -9.81
N ARG A 219 2.35 -1.40 -10.77
CA ARG A 219 1.06 -2.08 -10.81
C ARG A 219 1.20 -3.52 -11.30
N ARG A 220 0.20 -4.34 -11.02
CA ARG A 220 0.09 -5.69 -11.58
C ARG A 220 -0.29 -5.62 -13.06
N LYS A 221 0.28 -6.50 -13.87
CA LYS A 221 -0.06 -6.68 -15.29
C LYS A 221 -1.37 -7.44 -15.47
#